data_AF-A0A1F7AS32-F1
#
_entry.id   AF-A0A1F7AS32-F1
#
_cell.length_a   1.000
_cell.length_b   1.000
_cell.length_c   1.000
_cell.angle_alpha   90.00
_cell.angle_beta   90.00
_cell.angle_gamma   90.00
#
_symmetry.space_group_name_H-M   'P 1'
#
loop_
_entity.id
_entity.type
_entity.pdbx_description
1 polymer ?
#
loop_
_entity_poly.entity_id
_entity_poly.type
_entity_poly.pdbx_seq_one_letter_code
_entity_poly.pdbx_strand_id
1 'polypeptide(L)'
;MDLDSTRERRLLIVDDEAGLRRSFVRLAQARARRKEMGIVVTEASDGQEGLEILKSVISGARERFDLVLTDNNMPALDGSDMLRRVAALSEDGLRGVANHTVIATGMISGVNQSTLPSGVEEVVEKPVDKAVFDRMLDDYLFA
;
A
#
# COMPACT_ATOMS: atom_id res chain seq x y z
N MET A 1 11.89 -19.17 -18.28
CA MET A 1 11.79 -17.69 -18.40
C MET A 1 10.46 -17.33 -17.81
N ASP A 2 10.44 -16.91 -16.55
CA ASP A 2 9.22 -16.45 -15.91
C ASP A 2 8.76 -15.17 -16.62
N LEU A 3 7.60 -15.23 -17.26
CA LEU A 3 7.01 -14.09 -17.97
C LEU A 3 6.74 -12.88 -17.04
N ASP A 4 6.82 -13.08 -15.72
CA ASP A 4 6.62 -12.06 -14.70
C ASP A 4 7.87 -11.20 -14.42
N SER A 5 9.05 -11.63 -14.89
CA SER A 5 10.33 -10.95 -14.66
C SER A 5 10.42 -9.55 -15.29
N THR A 6 9.50 -9.23 -16.19
CA THR A 6 9.50 -7.99 -17.01
C THR A 6 8.36 -7.04 -16.67
N ARG A 7 7.42 -7.43 -15.81
CA ARG A 7 6.29 -6.57 -15.43
C ARG A 7 6.73 -5.54 -14.40
N GLU A 8 6.37 -4.28 -14.65
CA GLU A 8 6.61 -3.18 -13.73
C GLU A 8 5.78 -3.34 -12.46
N ARG A 9 6.44 -3.28 -11.29
CA ARG A 9 5.77 -3.41 -9.99
C ARG A 9 5.03 -2.11 -9.65
N ARG A 10 3.83 -2.20 -9.08
CA ARG A 10 2.97 -1.03 -8.77
C ARG A 10 2.78 -0.91 -7.27
N LEU A 11 3.26 0.18 -6.69
CA LEU A 11 3.18 0.48 -5.26
C LEU A 11 2.28 1.71 -5.04
N LEU A 12 1.30 1.61 -4.15
CA LEU A 12 0.57 2.76 -3.62
C LEU A 12 1.09 3.06 -2.20
N ILE A 13 1.45 4.31 -1.94
CA ILE A 13 1.79 4.81 -0.60
C ILE A 13 0.77 5.88 -0.21
N VAL A 14 0.04 5.65 0.87
CA VAL A 14 -0.95 6.57 1.43
C VAL A 14 -0.44 7.02 2.80
N ASP A 15 -0.03 8.27 2.93
CA ASP A 15 0.53 8.81 4.17
C ASP A 15 0.40 10.34 4.14
N ASP A 16 -0.10 10.96 5.22
CA ASP A 16 -0.33 12.41 5.30
C ASP A 16 0.96 13.21 5.55
N GLU A 17 2.00 12.55 6.06
CA GLU A 17 3.30 13.17 6.25
C GLU A 17 4.10 13.18 4.94
N ALA A 18 4.02 14.29 4.20
CA ALA A 18 4.68 14.45 2.91
C ALA A 18 6.21 14.18 2.93
N GLY A 19 6.88 14.42 4.07
CA GLY A 19 8.31 14.11 4.24
C GLY A 19 8.59 12.61 4.26
N LEU A 20 7.79 11.86 5.01
CA LEU A 20 7.89 10.41 5.14
C LEU A 20 7.49 9.72 3.83
N ARG A 21 6.35 10.12 3.24
CA ARG A 21 5.87 9.61 1.95
C ARG A 21 6.93 9.73 0.86
N ARG A 22 7.54 10.91 0.68
CA ARG A 22 8.64 11.12 -0.29
C ARG A 22 9.87 10.26 0.01
N SER A 23 10.16 10.01 1.29
CA SER A 23 11.27 9.14 1.67
C SER A 23 11.02 7.69 1.25
N PHE A 24 9.81 7.16 1.47
CA PHE A 24 9.44 5.83 1.02
C PHE A 24 9.47 5.69 -0.51
N VAL A 25 8.97 6.69 -1.25
CA VAL A 25 9.05 6.71 -2.72
C VAL A 25 10.50 6.56 -3.20
N ARG A 26 11.41 7.39 -2.65
CA ARG A 26 12.84 7.34 -3.01
C ARG A 26 13.48 6.01 -2.67
N LEU A 27 13.17 5.44 -1.50
CA LEU A 27 13.68 4.15 -1.08
C LEU A 27 13.19 3.02 -2.00
N ALA A 28 11.90 2.99 -2.33
CA ALA A 28 11.31 1.99 -3.21
C ALA A 28 11.95 2.04 -4.62
N GLN A 29 12.10 3.24 -5.19
CA GLN A 29 12.77 3.44 -6.48
C GLN A 29 14.25 3.00 -6.44
N ALA A 30 14.98 3.34 -5.38
CA ALA A 30 16.37 2.91 -5.20
C ALA A 30 16.51 1.40 -5.03
N ARG A 31 15.54 0.73 -4.37
CA ARG A 31 15.49 -0.72 -4.22
C ARG A 31 15.20 -1.41 -5.55
N ALA A 32 14.18 -0.95 -6.27
CA ALA A 32 13.83 -1.49 -7.58
C ALA A 32 15.00 -1.38 -8.57
N ARG A 33 15.67 -0.22 -8.62
CA ARG A 33 16.88 -0.03 -9.44
C ARG A 33 17.98 -1.03 -9.10
N ARG A 34 18.22 -1.32 -7.82
CA ARG A 34 19.23 -2.31 -7.39
C ARG A 34 18.86 -3.75 -7.74
N LYS A 35 17.57 -4.05 -7.87
CA LYS A 35 17.06 -5.35 -8.31
C LYS A 35 16.87 -5.44 -9.82
N GLU A 36 17.21 -4.38 -10.57
CA GLU A 36 16.97 -4.30 -12.02
C GLU A 36 15.49 -4.47 -12.40
N MET A 37 14.58 -4.02 -11.52
CA MET A 37 13.13 -4.12 -11.71
C MET A 37 12.51 -2.73 -11.97
N GLY A 38 11.48 -2.68 -12.81
CA GLY A 38 10.64 -1.50 -12.96
C GLY A 38 9.70 -1.33 -11.76
N ILE A 39 9.48 -0.08 -11.33
CA ILE A 39 8.47 0.24 -10.31
C ILE A 39 7.76 1.55 -10.65
N VAL A 40 6.43 1.55 -10.54
CA VAL A 40 5.59 2.75 -10.50
C VAL A 40 5.08 2.94 -9.08
N VAL A 41 5.49 4.04 -8.46
CA VAL A 41 5.00 4.44 -7.14
C VAL A 41 3.92 5.50 -7.35
N THR A 42 2.72 5.25 -6.83
CA THR A 42 1.63 6.21 -6.74
C THR A 42 1.55 6.70 -5.31
N GLU A 43 1.41 8.00 -5.13
CA GLU A 43 1.30 8.64 -3.83
C GLU A 43 -0.14 9.09 -3.60
N ALA A 44 -0.57 9.01 -2.34
CA ALA A 44 -1.76 9.67 -1.84
C ALA A 44 -1.40 10.39 -0.53
N SER A 45 -1.90 11.62 -0.40
CA SER A 45 -1.61 12.51 0.72
C SER A 45 -2.61 12.42 1.87
N ASP A 46 -3.69 11.66 1.70
CA ASP A 46 -4.64 11.33 2.76
C ASP A 46 -5.49 10.11 2.36
N GLY A 47 -6.33 9.64 3.28
CA GLY A 47 -7.20 8.49 3.03
C GLY A 47 -8.25 8.73 1.94
N GLN A 48 -8.66 9.97 1.69
CA GLN A 48 -9.66 10.28 0.66
C GLN A 48 -9.05 10.18 -0.75
N GLU A 49 -7.84 10.70 -0.94
CA GLU A 49 -7.07 10.54 -2.18
C GLU A 49 -6.75 9.06 -2.42
N GLY A 50 -6.34 8.33 -1.36
CA GLY A 50 -6.11 6.88 -1.44
C GLY A 50 -7.37 6.09 -1.85
N LEU A 51 -8.53 6.44 -1.29
CA LEU A 51 -9.82 5.86 -1.66
C LEU A 51 -10.15 6.09 -3.14
N GLU A 52 -9.99 7.31 -3.65
CA GLU A 52 -10.30 7.62 -5.05
C GLU A 52 -9.33 6.92 -6.02
N ILE A 53 -8.05 6.81 -5.66
CA ILE A 53 -7.08 6.02 -6.44
C ILE A 53 -7.50 4.54 -6.50
N LEU A 54 -7.89 3.95 -5.37
CA LEU A 54 -8.30 2.54 -5.34
C LEU A 54 -9.64 2.31 -6.07
N LYS A 55 -10.58 3.26 -6.00
CA LYS A 55 -11.79 3.23 -6.84
C LYS A 55 -11.50 3.26 -8.33
N SER A 56 -10.45 3.98 -8.76
CA SER A 56 -10.03 3.99 -10.17
C SER A 56 -9.54 2.63 -10.66
N VAL A 57 -9.07 1.76 -9.75
CA VAL A 57 -8.75 0.36 -10.07
C VAL A 57 -10.02 -0.44 -10.28
N ILE A 58 -11.00 -0.28 -9.38
CA ILE A 58 -12.30 -0.97 -9.46
C ILE A 58 -13.04 -0.63 -10.77
N SER A 59 -12.99 0.64 -11.20
CA SER A 59 -13.63 1.07 -12.46
C SER A 59 -12.88 0.66 -13.73
N GLY A 60 -11.70 0.04 -13.59
CA GLY A 60 -10.84 -0.34 -14.72
C GLY A 60 -10.04 0.81 -15.34
N ALA A 61 -10.08 2.00 -14.74
CA ALA A 61 -9.27 3.14 -15.20
C ALA A 61 -7.78 3.01 -14.83
N ARG A 62 -7.45 2.10 -13.91
CA ARG A 62 -6.09 1.83 -13.44
C ARG A 62 -5.88 0.33 -13.20
N GLU A 63 -4.67 -0.15 -13.43
CA GLU A 63 -4.28 -1.51 -13.05
C GLU A 63 -4.19 -1.70 -11.52
N ARG A 64 -4.38 -2.93 -11.06
CA ARG A 64 -4.19 -3.32 -9.66
C ARG A 64 -2.76 -3.04 -9.17
N PHE A 65 -2.66 -2.70 -7.89
CA PHE A 65 -1.38 -2.55 -7.22
C PHE A 65 -0.80 -3.91 -6.81
N ASP A 66 0.51 -4.02 -6.77
CA ASP A 66 1.18 -5.17 -6.16
C ASP A 66 1.23 -5.00 -4.64
N LEU A 67 1.48 -3.78 -4.17
CA LEU A 67 1.47 -3.45 -2.74
C LEU A 67 0.78 -2.11 -2.50
N VAL A 68 -0.10 -2.08 -1.49
CA VAL A 68 -0.63 -0.87 -0.87
C VAL A 68 -0.01 -0.76 0.52
N LEU A 69 0.72 0.32 0.78
CA LEU A 69 1.15 0.71 2.12
C LEU A 69 0.36 1.95 2.53
N THR A 70 -0.40 1.87 3.62
CA THR A 70 -1.16 3.00 4.16
C THR A 70 -0.79 3.27 5.59
N ASP A 71 -0.62 4.54 5.96
CA ASP A 71 -0.77 4.94 7.35
C ASP A 71 -2.22 4.70 7.79
N ASN A 72 -2.39 4.30 9.04
CA ASN A 72 -3.69 4.26 9.68
C ASN A 72 -4.09 5.65 10.18
N ASN A 73 -3.15 6.39 10.78
CA ASN A 73 -3.46 7.56 11.59
C ASN A 73 -3.50 8.86 10.77
N MET A 74 -4.44 8.95 9.83
CA MET A 74 -4.62 10.13 8.97
C MET A 74 -5.85 10.98 9.36
N PRO A 75 -5.81 12.32 9.14
CA PRO A 75 -6.97 13.18 9.32
C PRO A 75 -8.15 12.82 8.40
N ALA A 76 -9.37 13.08 8.86
CA ALA A 76 -10.65 12.92 8.15
C ALA A 76 -11.04 11.49 7.75
N LEU A 77 -10.16 10.72 7.12
CA LEU A 77 -10.37 9.33 6.77
C LEU A 77 -9.12 8.52 7.11
N ASP A 78 -9.24 7.66 8.11
CA ASP A 78 -8.16 6.79 8.55
C ASP A 78 -7.93 5.63 7.55
N GLY A 79 -6.73 5.04 7.59
CA GLY A 79 -6.34 3.99 6.63
C GLY A 79 -7.22 2.74 6.70
N SER A 80 -7.60 2.31 7.90
CA SER A 80 -8.48 1.16 8.09
C SER A 80 -9.89 1.39 7.51
N ASP A 81 -10.44 2.59 7.69
CA ASP A 81 -11.74 3.03 7.19
C ASP A 81 -11.72 3.14 5.67
N MET A 82 -10.65 3.72 5.11
CA MET A 82 -10.40 3.75 3.67
C MET A 82 -10.45 2.32 3.10
N LEU A 83 -9.68 1.38 3.68
CA LEU A 83 -9.62 0.00 3.21
C LEU A 83 -10.97 -0.73 3.34
N ARG A 84 -11.72 -0.50 4.43
CA ARG A 84 -13.08 -1.06 4.56
C ARG A 84 -14.03 -0.55 3.49
N ARG A 85 -13.97 0.75 3.16
CA ARG A 85 -14.78 1.34 2.09
C ARG A 85 -14.42 0.75 0.72
N VAL A 86 -13.13 0.58 0.43
CA VAL A 86 -12.66 -0.03 -0.81
C VAL A 86 -13.11 -1.48 -0.92
N ALA A 87 -12.95 -2.26 0.16
CA ALA A 87 -13.35 -3.66 0.18
C ALA A 87 -14.86 -3.84 -0.04
N ALA A 88 -15.69 -2.91 0.44
CA ALA A 88 -17.14 -2.95 0.21
C ALA A 88 -17.56 -2.59 -1.24
N LEU A 89 -16.67 -1.97 -2.03
CA LEU A 89 -16.94 -1.54 -3.41
C LEU A 89 -16.46 -2.55 -4.46
N SER A 90 -15.67 -3.54 -4.07
CA SER A 90 -15.11 -4.57 -4.97
C SER A 90 -15.66 -5.94 -4.60
N GLU A 91 -16.09 -6.72 -5.60
CA GLU A 91 -16.55 -8.11 -5.39
C GLU A 91 -15.45 -8.99 -4.76
N ASP A 92 -14.18 -8.74 -5.11
CA ASP A 92 -13.00 -9.43 -4.58
C ASP A 92 -12.41 -8.75 -3.32
N GLY A 93 -13.13 -7.79 -2.74
CA GLY A 93 -12.65 -7.00 -1.61
C GLY A 93 -11.34 -6.26 -1.92
N LEU A 94 -10.38 -6.26 -0.96
CA LEU A 94 -9.08 -5.64 -1.21
C LEU A 94 -8.26 -6.37 -2.29
N ARG A 95 -8.50 -7.67 -2.49
CA ARG A 95 -7.81 -8.43 -3.55
C ARG A 95 -8.21 -7.93 -4.93
N GLY A 96 -9.38 -7.31 -5.10
CA GLY A 96 -9.76 -6.68 -6.36
C GLY A 96 -8.94 -5.44 -6.73
N VAL A 97 -8.23 -4.82 -5.77
CA VAL A 97 -7.45 -3.59 -6.02
C VAL A 97 -5.95 -3.74 -5.80
N ALA A 98 -5.53 -4.70 -4.98
CA ALA A 98 -4.12 -4.91 -4.63
C ALA A 98 -3.78 -6.40 -4.47
N ASN A 99 -2.54 -6.80 -4.77
CA ASN A 99 -2.04 -8.12 -4.39
C ASN A 99 -1.76 -8.17 -2.90
N HIS A 100 -1.12 -7.16 -2.31
CA HIS A 100 -0.87 -7.07 -0.87
C HIS A 100 -1.25 -5.71 -0.30
N THR A 101 -1.71 -5.68 0.95
CA THR A 101 -2.03 -4.47 1.70
C THR A 101 -1.42 -4.53 3.10
N VAL A 102 -0.67 -3.49 3.45
CA VAL A 102 -0.03 -3.32 4.75
C VAL A 102 -0.46 -2.00 5.36
N ILE A 103 -0.76 -2.02 6.66
CA ILE A 103 -1.12 -0.83 7.44
C ILE A 103 0.04 -0.49 8.37
N ALA A 104 0.50 0.76 8.37
CA ALA A 104 1.40 1.32 9.38
C ALA A 104 0.59 2.09 10.43
N THR A 105 0.85 1.92 11.72
CA THR A 105 0.11 2.64 12.78
C THR A 105 0.99 2.99 13.97
N GLY A 106 0.65 4.05 14.71
CA GLY A 106 1.37 4.42 15.93
C GLY A 106 1.21 3.43 17.09
N MET A 107 0.12 2.65 17.12
CA MET A 107 -0.12 1.61 18.12
C MET A 107 -0.93 0.48 17.50
N ILE A 108 -0.40 -0.75 17.51
CA ILE A 108 -1.12 -1.91 16.93
C ILE A 108 -2.45 -2.15 17.65
N SER A 109 -2.49 -1.95 18.97
CA SER A 109 -3.73 -2.08 19.76
C SER A 109 -4.81 -1.05 19.38
N GLY A 110 -4.43 0.04 18.69
CA GLY A 110 -5.37 1.02 18.16
C GLY A 110 -6.09 0.55 16.90
N VAL A 111 -5.64 -0.55 16.28
CA VAL A 111 -6.27 -1.15 15.10
C VAL A 111 -7.05 -2.39 15.55
N ASN A 112 -8.36 -2.35 15.36
CA ASN A 112 -9.19 -3.51 15.64
C ASN A 112 -9.05 -4.55 14.52
N GLN A 113 -8.14 -5.51 14.69
CA GLN A 113 -7.84 -6.53 13.70
C GLN A 113 -9.07 -7.33 13.25
N SER A 114 -10.07 -7.54 14.12
CA SER A 114 -11.29 -8.27 13.75
C SER A 114 -12.20 -7.50 12.79
N THR A 115 -11.92 -6.21 12.58
CA THR A 115 -12.67 -5.33 11.67
C THR A 115 -11.93 -5.07 10.36
N LEU A 116 -10.68 -5.51 10.26
CA LEU A 116 -9.92 -5.33 9.02
C LEU A 116 -10.53 -6.20 7.91
N PRO A 117 -10.68 -5.66 6.70
CA PRO A 117 -11.17 -6.43 5.58
C PRO A 117 -10.16 -7.53 5.22
N SER A 118 -10.66 -8.64 4.67
CA SER A 118 -9.81 -9.68 4.10
C SER A 118 -8.93 -9.11 3.00
N GLY A 119 -7.64 -9.44 3.03
CA GLY A 119 -6.64 -8.91 2.10
C GLY A 119 -5.73 -7.83 2.69
N VAL A 120 -5.83 -7.54 4.00
CA VAL A 120 -4.73 -6.93 4.77
C VAL A 120 -3.80 -8.04 5.24
N GLU A 121 -2.53 -8.00 4.81
CA GLU A 121 -1.49 -8.96 5.17
C GLU A 121 -0.91 -8.68 6.56
N GLU A 122 -0.65 -7.41 6.85
CA GLU A 122 0.15 -7.03 8.01
C GLU A 122 -0.26 -5.66 8.55
N VAL A 123 -0.22 -5.53 9.88
CA VAL A 123 -0.27 -4.25 10.58
C VAL A 123 1.07 -4.06 11.28
N VAL A 124 1.76 -2.97 10.95
CA VAL A 124 3.11 -2.67 11.44
C VAL A 124 3.08 -1.44 12.33
N GLU A 125 3.77 -1.53 13.47
CA GLU A 125 3.92 -0.41 14.39
C GLU A 125 4.98 0.58 13.90
N LYS A 126 4.68 1.88 13.99
CA LYS A 126 5.62 2.96 13.74
C LYS A 126 6.68 3.00 14.86
N PRO A 127 7.95 3.34 14.58
CA PRO A 127 8.43 3.88 13.30
C PRO A 127 8.65 2.81 12.23
N VAL A 128 8.15 3.06 11.03
CA VAL A 128 8.52 2.28 9.83
C VAL A 128 9.82 2.85 9.29
N ASP A 129 10.93 2.33 9.82
CA ASP A 129 12.26 2.73 9.36
C ASP A 129 12.63 2.06 8.02
N LYS A 130 13.84 2.38 7.54
CA LYS A 130 14.34 1.82 6.28
C LYS A 130 14.43 0.29 6.30
N ALA A 131 14.81 -0.33 7.41
CA ALA A 131 14.98 -1.79 7.49
C ALA A 131 13.62 -2.49 7.41
N VAL A 132 12.62 -1.96 8.13
CA VAL A 132 11.25 -2.47 8.08
C VAL A 132 10.65 -2.29 6.69
N PHE A 133 10.83 -1.11 6.08
CA PHE A 133 10.34 -0.85 4.72
C PHE A 133 11.05 -1.72 3.68
N ASP A 134 12.38 -1.89 3.76
CA ASP A 134 13.11 -2.78 2.85
C ASP A 134 12.62 -4.23 2.94
N ARG A 135 12.35 -4.72 4.15
CA ARG A 135 11.74 -6.05 4.37
C ARG A 135 10.39 -6.16 3.69
N MET A 136 9.49 -5.20 3.90
CA MET A 136 8.15 -5.22 3.26
C MET A 136 8.25 -5.28 1.75
N LEU A 137 9.20 -4.54 1.15
CA LEU A 137 9.40 -4.59 -0.29
C LEU A 137 9.92 -5.97 -0.75
N ASP A 138 10.80 -6.61 0.02
CA ASP A 138 11.29 -7.96 -0.31
C ASP A 138 10.18 -9.01 -0.17
N ASP A 139 9.38 -8.95 0.89
CA ASP A 139 8.36 -9.96 1.21
C ASP A 139 7.15 -9.86 0.29
N TYR A 140 6.75 -8.65 -0.12
CA TYR A 140 5.47 -8.43 -0.80
C TYR A 140 5.59 -7.85 -2.22
N LEU A 141 6.66 -7.09 -2.52
CA LEU A 141 6.76 -6.38 -3.80
C LEU A 141 7.76 -6.99 -4.77
N PHE A 142 8.84 -7.59 -4.24
CA PHE A 142 9.93 -8.18 -5.00
C PHE A 142 10.13 -9.67 -4.71
N ALA A 143 9.12 -10.30 -4.10
CA ALA A 143 9.00 -11.73 -4.00
C ALA A 143 8.78 -12.37 -5.38
#